data_AF-A0A1Q8J1K6-F1
#
_entry.id   AF-A0A1Q8J1K6-F1
#
_cell.length_a   1.000
_cell.length_b   1.000
_cell.length_c   1.000
_cell.angle_alpha   90.00
_cell.angle_beta   90.00
_cell.angle_gamma   90.00
#
_symmetry.space_group_name_H-M   'P 1'
#
loop_
_entity.id
_entity.type
_entity.pdbx_description
1 polymer ?
#
loop_
_entity_poly.entity_id
_entity_poly.type
_entity_poly.pdbx_seq_one_letter_code
_entity_poly.pdbx_strand_id
1 'polypeptide(L)'
;MNAANSIKAEAGGFKPARYSFPDATVPRSVLHNLTRVYAYDRRRDVPIVSSAGDWVIAEYYLAGSHIPRSRFRLLGDQVQRQEELDRTGRTTKIIAIGWAPRTAPDDDAVDTSELGEHPAWIRVFSVSPSRRKTLVAIAWRTKRFATASAADRAPDDRDLVFGLPDGEVRWQTKNAFLKANNIDLGARKLSGMAKAAKS
;
A
#
# COMPACT_ATOMS: atom_id res chain seq x y z
N MET A 1 -22.44 16.17 -6.87
CA MET A 1 -21.25 15.53 -6.25
C MET A 1 -21.75 14.83 -4.98
N ASN A 2 -21.55 13.53 -4.82
CA ASN A 2 -22.23 12.74 -3.78
C ASN A 2 -21.28 12.43 -2.60
N ALA A 3 -21.68 12.81 -1.39
CA ALA A 3 -20.98 12.53 -0.14
C ALA A 3 -20.75 11.03 0.11
N ALA A 4 -21.54 10.15 -0.52
CA ALA A 4 -21.42 8.70 -0.42
C ALA A 4 -20.12 8.10 -0.99
N ASN A 5 -19.37 8.85 -1.81
CA ASN A 5 -18.10 8.41 -2.40
C ASN A 5 -16.89 9.13 -1.81
N SER A 6 -17.07 9.83 -0.68
CA SER A 6 -16.05 10.67 -0.05
C SER A 6 -15.75 10.18 1.36
N ILE A 7 -14.48 10.16 1.74
CA ILE A 7 -14.06 10.01 3.13
C ILE A 7 -14.06 11.41 3.74
N LYS A 8 -14.73 11.60 4.88
CA LYS A 8 -14.81 12.90 5.56
C LYS A 8 -13.39 13.34 5.93
N ALA A 9 -12.97 14.49 5.41
CA ALA A 9 -11.72 15.12 5.78
C ALA A 9 -11.78 15.61 7.23
N GLU A 10 -10.83 15.23 8.07
CA GLU A 10 -10.75 15.69 9.47
C GLU A 10 -10.45 17.20 9.59
N ALA A 11 -9.82 17.81 8.58
CA ALA A 11 -9.38 19.21 8.59
C ALA A 11 -10.39 20.22 7.96
N GLY A 12 -11.64 19.83 7.74
CA GLY A 12 -12.70 20.77 7.26
C GLY A 12 -12.59 21.23 5.80
N GLY A 13 -11.50 20.93 5.09
CA GLY A 13 -11.34 21.19 3.65
C GLY A 13 -11.72 19.98 2.77
N PHE A 14 -12.46 20.21 1.68
CA PHE A 14 -12.82 19.15 0.74
C PHE A 14 -11.75 18.97 -0.35
N LYS A 15 -11.07 17.82 -0.37
CA LYS A 15 -10.28 17.39 -1.54
C LYS A 15 -11.09 16.34 -2.32
N PRO A 16 -11.50 16.60 -3.58
CA PRO A 16 -12.30 15.65 -4.33
C PRO A 16 -11.51 14.37 -4.63
N ALA A 17 -12.20 13.23 -4.57
CA ALA A 17 -11.67 11.99 -5.14
C ALA A 17 -11.48 12.16 -6.65
N ARG A 18 -10.37 11.66 -7.18
CA ARG A 18 -10.05 11.70 -8.62
C ARG A 18 -10.23 10.30 -9.19
N TYR A 19 -10.84 10.22 -10.38
CA TYR A 19 -10.94 8.97 -11.13
C TYR A 19 -10.09 9.07 -12.39
N SER A 20 -9.34 8.02 -12.68
CA SER A 20 -8.63 7.83 -13.95
C SER A 20 -8.89 6.43 -14.50
N PHE A 21 -8.73 6.29 -15.81
CA PHE A 21 -9.01 5.06 -16.55
C PHE A 21 -7.72 4.62 -17.24
N PRO A 22 -6.82 3.95 -16.52
CA PRO A 22 -5.43 3.79 -16.97
C PRO A 22 -5.31 2.92 -18.23
N ASP A 23 -6.26 2.01 -18.46
CA ASP A 23 -6.27 1.09 -19.61
C ASP A 23 -7.34 1.42 -20.67
N ALA A 24 -7.96 2.61 -20.60
CA ALA A 24 -9.07 2.92 -21.51
C ALA A 24 -9.14 4.40 -21.91
N THR A 25 -9.37 4.63 -23.21
CA THR A 25 -9.86 5.92 -23.69
C THR A 25 -11.35 6.01 -23.42
N VAL A 26 -11.72 6.82 -22.43
CA VAL A 26 -13.12 6.98 -22.01
C VAL A 26 -13.74 8.23 -22.64
N PRO A 27 -14.88 8.13 -23.36
CA PRO A 27 -15.57 9.29 -23.90
C PRO A 27 -15.98 10.27 -22.79
N ARG A 28 -15.88 11.57 -23.02
CA ARG A 28 -16.31 12.61 -22.05
C ARG A 28 -17.77 12.42 -21.60
N SER A 29 -18.63 11.89 -22.47
CA SER A 29 -20.02 11.56 -22.17
C SER A 29 -20.20 10.60 -20.98
N VAL A 30 -19.20 9.75 -20.69
CA VAL A 30 -19.19 8.86 -19.53
C VAL A 30 -19.03 9.64 -18.23
N LEU A 31 -18.30 10.75 -18.22
CA LEU A 31 -18.06 11.56 -17.01
C LEU A 31 -19.34 12.23 -16.51
N HIS A 32 -20.32 12.43 -17.39
CA HIS A 32 -21.63 13.00 -17.04
C HIS A 32 -22.60 11.97 -16.45
N ASN A 33 -22.26 10.68 -16.48
CA ASN A 33 -23.08 9.60 -15.94
C ASN A 33 -22.22 8.64 -15.11
N LEU A 34 -22.28 8.81 -13.78
CA LEU A 34 -21.53 8.01 -12.81
C LEU A 34 -21.73 6.50 -12.98
N THR A 35 -22.93 6.04 -13.35
CA THR A 35 -23.18 4.61 -13.59
C THR A 35 -22.30 4.07 -14.71
N ARG A 36 -22.04 4.87 -15.75
CA ARG A 36 -21.17 4.49 -16.86
C ARG A 36 -19.70 4.47 -16.47
N VAL A 37 -19.27 5.24 -15.47
CA VAL A 37 -17.90 5.19 -14.92
C VAL A 37 -17.60 3.80 -14.35
N TYR A 38 -18.59 3.14 -13.73
CA TYR A 38 -18.42 1.80 -13.17
C TYR A 38 -18.27 0.72 -14.25
N ALA A 39 -18.60 0.99 -15.51
CA ALA A 39 -18.41 0.04 -16.61
C ALA A 39 -16.94 -0.11 -17.05
N TYR A 40 -16.02 0.67 -16.47
CA TYR A 40 -14.60 0.66 -16.81
C TYR A 40 -13.74 0.24 -15.61
N ASP A 41 -12.62 -0.39 -15.94
CA ASP A 41 -11.47 -0.47 -15.04
C ASP A 41 -11.02 0.96 -14.71
N ARG A 42 -10.85 1.23 -13.42
CA ARG A 42 -10.64 2.60 -12.95
C ARG A 42 -9.74 2.64 -11.72
N ARG A 43 -8.93 3.68 -11.67
CA ARG A 43 -8.20 4.09 -10.47
C ARG A 43 -8.97 5.20 -9.78
N ARG A 44 -9.05 5.12 -8.44
CA ARG A 44 -9.60 6.17 -7.57
C ARG A 44 -8.51 6.63 -6.63
N ASP A 45 -8.22 7.93 -6.65
CA ASP A 45 -7.28 8.58 -5.74
C ASP A 45 -8.04 9.48 -4.76
N VAL A 46 -7.89 9.22 -3.47
CA VAL A 46 -8.52 9.97 -2.38
C VAL A 46 -7.43 10.64 -1.55
N PRO A 47 -7.26 11.97 -1.64
CA PRO A 47 -6.30 12.69 -0.82
C PRO A 47 -6.66 12.62 0.67
N ILE A 48 -5.68 12.39 1.53
CA ILE A 48 -5.83 12.47 2.99
C ILE A 48 -5.55 13.92 3.39
N VAL A 49 -6.53 14.60 3.99
CA VAL A 49 -6.50 16.07 4.19
C VAL A 49 -5.85 16.46 5.52
N SER A 50 -5.73 15.55 6.49
CA SER A 50 -5.21 15.83 7.85
C SER A 50 -3.70 15.68 8.02
N SER A 51 -2.94 15.40 6.96
CA SER A 51 -1.48 15.24 7.03
C SER A 51 -0.75 16.36 6.28
N ALA A 52 0.37 16.82 6.84
CA ALA A 52 1.23 17.88 6.28
C ALA A 52 1.95 17.49 4.97
N GLY A 53 1.43 16.53 4.20
CA GLY A 53 2.05 16.01 2.99
C GLY A 53 1.04 15.50 1.97
N ASP A 54 1.54 15.13 0.78
CA ASP A 54 0.75 14.66 -0.36
C ASP A 54 0.31 13.21 -0.22
N TRP A 55 -0.37 12.91 0.89
CA TRP A 55 -0.89 11.59 1.19
C TRP A 55 -2.13 11.28 0.35
N VAL A 56 -2.14 10.10 -0.27
CA VAL A 56 -3.23 9.62 -1.11
C VAL A 56 -3.53 8.15 -0.83
N ILE A 57 -4.82 7.81 -0.68
CA ILE A 57 -5.29 6.44 -0.82
C ILE A 57 -5.60 6.22 -2.30
N ALA A 58 -4.84 5.34 -2.95
CA ALA A 58 -5.02 5.00 -4.34
C ALA A 58 -5.56 3.57 -4.47
N GLU A 59 -6.62 3.40 -5.26
CA GLU A 59 -7.36 2.15 -5.36
C GLU A 59 -7.62 1.80 -6.82
N TYR A 60 -7.43 0.54 -7.20
CA TYR A 60 -7.77 0.04 -8.52
C TYR A 60 -9.01 -0.84 -8.48
N TYR A 61 -9.96 -0.58 -9.37
CA TYR A 61 -11.21 -1.31 -9.51
C TYR A 61 -11.31 -1.91 -10.90
N LEU A 62 -11.83 -3.13 -10.98
CA LEU A 62 -12.29 -3.70 -12.24
C LEU A 62 -13.65 -3.11 -12.63
N ALA A 63 -13.95 -3.11 -13.93
CA ALA A 63 -15.27 -2.85 -14.47
C ALA A 63 -16.34 -3.70 -13.77
N GLY A 64 -17.48 -3.07 -13.46
CA GLY A 64 -18.60 -3.67 -12.73
C GLY A 64 -18.36 -3.91 -11.24
N SER A 65 -17.15 -3.67 -10.72
CA SER A 65 -16.83 -3.90 -9.31
C SER A 65 -16.91 -2.61 -8.48
N HIS A 66 -17.54 -2.71 -7.31
CA HIS A 66 -17.47 -1.70 -6.24
C HIS A 66 -16.37 -1.99 -5.21
N ILE A 67 -15.68 -3.12 -5.35
CA ILE A 67 -14.61 -3.57 -4.46
C ILE A 67 -13.26 -3.37 -5.16
N PRO A 68 -12.29 -2.69 -4.52
CA PRO A 68 -10.99 -2.52 -5.13
C PRO A 68 -10.23 -3.84 -5.16
N ARG A 69 -9.53 -4.10 -6.25
CA ARG A 69 -8.62 -5.23 -6.40
C ARG A 69 -7.30 -5.01 -5.68
N SER A 70 -6.88 -3.76 -5.60
CA SER A 70 -5.68 -3.33 -4.88
C SER A 70 -5.91 -1.96 -4.27
N ARG A 71 -5.31 -1.74 -3.09
CA ARG A 71 -5.32 -0.45 -2.40
C ARG A 71 -3.91 -0.14 -1.92
N PHE A 72 -3.52 1.11 -2.09
CA PHE A 72 -2.22 1.64 -1.69
C PHE A 72 -2.43 2.91 -0.87
N ARG A 73 -1.55 3.14 0.11
CA ARG A 73 -1.34 4.45 0.72
C ARG A 73 -0.02 4.99 0.20
N LEU A 74 -0.08 6.16 -0.43
CA LEU A 74 1.05 6.83 -1.06
C LEU A 74 1.38 8.12 -0.32
N LEU A 75 2.66 8.47 -0.27
CA LEU A 75 3.16 9.79 0.06
C LEU A 75 3.96 10.28 -1.15
N GLY A 76 3.42 11.23 -1.90
CA GLY A 76 3.96 11.55 -3.24
C GLY A 76 3.89 10.33 -4.17
N ASP A 77 5.04 9.90 -4.69
CA ASP A 77 5.18 8.71 -5.54
C ASP A 77 5.55 7.43 -4.75
N GLN A 78 5.78 7.56 -3.44
CA GLN A 78 6.27 6.45 -2.60
C GLN A 78 5.13 5.64 -2.01
N VAL A 79 5.22 4.31 -2.13
CA VAL A 79 4.30 3.39 -1.45
C VAL A 79 4.70 3.26 0.02
N GLN A 80 3.77 3.67 0.90
CA GLN A 80 3.90 3.54 2.35
C GLN A 80 3.11 2.32 2.86
N ARG A 81 2.05 1.95 2.13
CA ARG A 81 1.22 0.79 2.46
C ARG A 81 0.64 0.15 1.20
N GLN A 82 0.56 -1.17 1.19
CA GLN A 82 -0.24 -1.92 0.23
C GLN A 82 -1.20 -2.85 0.99
N GLU A 83 -2.45 -2.91 0.56
CA GLU A 83 -3.46 -3.84 1.06
C GLU A 83 -3.95 -4.76 -0.05
N GLU A 84 -4.05 -6.05 0.28
CA GLU A 84 -4.77 -7.03 -0.53
C GLU A 84 -6.14 -7.27 0.08
N LEU A 85 -7.16 -7.29 -0.77
CA LEU A 85 -8.56 -7.40 -0.39
C LEU A 85 -9.12 -8.70 -0.96
N ASP A 86 -10.01 -9.35 -0.21
CA ASP A 86 -10.82 -10.43 -0.75
C ASP A 86 -11.96 -9.91 -1.64
N ARG A 87 -12.70 -10.85 -2.22
CA ARG A 87 -13.86 -10.61 -3.09
C ARG A 87 -15.05 -9.92 -2.39
N THR A 88 -15.01 -9.76 -1.07
CA THR A 88 -15.99 -8.98 -0.28
C THR A 88 -15.46 -7.60 0.12
N GLY A 89 -14.21 -7.28 -0.25
CA GLY A 89 -13.54 -6.04 0.11
C GLY A 89 -12.94 -6.03 1.52
N ARG A 90 -12.78 -7.20 2.15
CA ARG A 90 -12.08 -7.32 3.43
C ARG A 90 -10.59 -7.46 3.19
N THR A 91 -9.79 -6.71 3.94
CA THR A 91 -8.34 -6.80 3.88
C THR A 91 -7.87 -8.16 4.39
N THR A 92 -7.08 -8.88 3.60
CA THR A 92 -6.51 -10.20 3.92
C THR A 92 -5.00 -10.16 4.11
N LYS A 93 -4.33 -9.16 3.54
CA LYS A 93 -2.90 -8.91 3.71
C LYS A 93 -2.63 -7.43 3.77
N ILE A 94 -1.71 -7.05 4.64
CA ILE A 94 -1.20 -5.70 4.79
C ILE A 94 0.31 -5.74 4.62
N ILE A 95 0.84 -4.84 3.81
CA ILE A 95 2.27 -4.63 3.64
C ILE A 95 2.55 -3.19 4.07
N ALA A 96 3.20 -3.03 5.21
CA ALA A 96 3.67 -1.74 5.71
C ALA A 96 5.10 -1.52 5.22
N ILE A 97 5.38 -0.36 4.63
CA ILE A 97 6.68 0.04 4.09
C ILE A 97 7.09 1.31 4.79
N GLY A 98 8.30 1.32 5.34
CA GLY A 98 8.75 2.35 6.25
C GLY A 98 9.50 1.73 7.42
N TRP A 99 10.50 2.46 7.93
CA TRP A 99 11.26 2.02 9.09
C TRP A 99 10.38 1.95 10.33
N ALA A 100 10.54 0.86 11.08
CA ALA A 100 9.90 0.66 12.36
C ALA A 100 10.69 -0.34 13.21
N PRO A 101 10.44 -0.39 14.52
CA PRO A 101 10.87 -1.52 15.34
C PRO A 101 10.41 -2.83 14.73
N ARG A 102 11.25 -3.87 14.83
CA ARG A 102 11.00 -5.17 14.19
C ARG A 102 9.68 -5.82 14.60
N THR A 103 9.32 -5.65 15.87
CA THR A 103 8.12 -6.21 16.49
C THR A 103 6.95 -5.23 16.51
N ALA A 104 7.10 -4.05 15.90
CA ALA A 104 6.06 -3.04 15.92
C ALA A 104 4.76 -3.56 15.28
N PRO A 105 3.60 -3.35 15.94
CA PRO A 105 2.31 -3.74 15.40
C PRO A 105 2.00 -2.96 14.11
N ASP A 106 0.98 -3.42 13.39
CA ASP A 106 0.38 -2.65 12.29
C ASP A 106 -0.55 -1.56 12.86
N ASP A 107 0.07 -0.48 13.32
CA ASP A 107 -0.54 0.75 13.81
C ASP A 107 0.00 1.96 13.01
N ASP A 108 -0.86 2.94 12.77
CA ASP A 108 -0.51 4.19 12.10
C ASP A 108 0.29 5.14 13.02
N ALA A 109 0.30 4.87 14.33
CA ALA A 109 1.03 5.64 15.36
C ALA A 109 2.32 4.95 15.85
N VAL A 110 2.93 4.08 15.05
CA VAL A 110 4.22 3.45 15.43
C VAL A 110 5.26 4.54 15.65
N ASP A 111 5.79 4.57 16.88
CA ASP A 111 6.91 5.44 17.21
C ASP A 111 8.16 5.00 16.46
N THR A 112 8.70 5.92 15.65
CA THR A 112 9.89 5.71 14.85
C THR A 112 11.12 6.41 15.43
N SER A 113 11.02 7.08 16.60
CA SER A 113 12.19 7.70 17.23
C SER A 113 13.19 6.67 17.73
N GLU A 114 12.74 5.48 18.13
CA GLU A 114 13.58 4.38 18.58
C GLU A 114 13.37 3.10 17.76
N LEU A 115 14.16 2.95 16.70
CA LEU A 115 14.04 1.83 15.76
C LEU A 115 14.64 0.50 16.24
N GLY A 116 15.47 0.55 17.29
CA GLY A 116 16.13 -0.62 17.88
C GLY A 116 17.28 -1.21 17.05
N GLU A 117 17.71 -2.42 17.41
CA GLU A 117 18.91 -3.07 16.84
C GLU A 117 18.72 -3.60 15.41
N HIS A 118 17.51 -4.07 15.10
CA HIS A 118 17.22 -4.76 13.84
C HIS A 118 15.96 -4.19 13.19
N PRO A 119 15.96 -2.90 12.83
CA PRO A 119 14.76 -2.23 12.36
C PRO A 119 14.23 -2.86 11.07
N ALA A 120 12.91 -2.96 10.98
CA ALA A 120 12.22 -3.50 9.81
C ALA A 120 11.90 -2.37 8.82
N TRP A 121 12.19 -2.60 7.55
CA TRP A 121 11.80 -1.72 6.45
C TRP A 121 10.46 -2.13 5.83
N ILE A 122 10.22 -3.43 5.69
CA ILE A 122 8.97 -3.98 5.18
C ILE A 122 8.44 -4.97 6.19
N ARG A 123 7.18 -4.81 6.58
CA ARG A 123 6.45 -5.72 7.46
C ARG A 123 5.21 -6.22 6.73
N VAL A 124 5.10 -7.54 6.60
CA VAL A 124 3.98 -8.21 5.93
C VAL A 124 3.12 -8.89 6.97
N PHE A 125 1.85 -8.49 7.03
CA PHE A 125 0.87 -9.04 7.94
C PHE A 125 -0.20 -9.82 7.17
N SER A 126 -0.51 -11.02 7.64
CA SER A 126 -1.75 -11.70 7.27
C SER A 126 -2.87 -11.21 8.18
N VAL A 127 -4.09 -11.12 7.65
CA VAL A 127 -5.28 -10.71 8.38
C VAL A 127 -6.27 -11.86 8.39
N SER A 128 -6.60 -12.35 9.59
CA SER A 128 -7.58 -13.42 9.76
C SER A 128 -9.01 -12.95 9.45
N PRO A 129 -9.98 -13.87 9.27
CA PRO A 129 -11.40 -13.50 9.18
C PRO A 129 -11.92 -12.72 10.39
N SER A 130 -11.32 -12.93 11.57
CA SER A 130 -11.59 -12.18 12.81
C SER A 130 -10.87 -10.83 12.89
N ARG A 131 -10.23 -10.39 11.81
CA ARG A 131 -9.43 -9.14 11.70
C ARG A 131 -8.17 -9.11 12.57
N ARG A 132 -7.76 -10.25 13.12
CA ARG A 132 -6.47 -10.35 13.82
C ARG A 132 -5.36 -10.26 12.79
N LYS A 133 -4.41 -9.35 13.02
CA LYS A 133 -3.23 -9.18 12.19
C LYS A 133 -2.09 -10.01 12.77
N THR A 134 -1.39 -10.75 11.93
CA THR A 134 -0.23 -11.56 12.32
C THR A 134 0.92 -11.22 11.39
N LEU A 135 2.06 -10.82 11.94
CA LEU A 135 3.27 -10.60 11.16
C LEU A 135 3.75 -11.96 10.61
N VAL A 136 3.95 -12.07 9.30
CA VAL A 136 4.29 -13.33 8.61
C VAL A 136 5.56 -13.26 7.78
N ALA A 137 6.01 -12.06 7.41
CA ALA A 137 7.28 -11.86 6.75
C ALA A 137 7.82 -10.46 7.02
N ILE A 138 9.14 -10.32 7.03
CA ILE A 138 9.83 -9.06 7.30
C ILE A 138 11.06 -8.90 6.41
N ALA A 139 11.36 -7.66 6.06
CA ALA A 139 12.66 -7.22 5.57
C ALA A 139 13.29 -6.30 6.62
N TRP A 140 14.43 -6.67 7.20
CA TRP A 140 15.04 -5.96 8.32
C TRP A 140 16.54 -5.74 8.16
N ARG A 141 17.09 -4.72 8.83
CA ARG A 141 18.54 -4.50 8.86
C ARG A 141 19.23 -5.48 9.81
N THR A 142 20.42 -5.94 9.42
CA THR A 142 21.29 -6.72 10.31
C THR A 142 21.86 -5.91 11.48
N LYS A 143 21.86 -4.58 11.39
CA LYS A 143 22.43 -3.68 12.39
C LYS A 143 21.58 -2.42 12.56
N ARG A 144 21.67 -1.81 13.74
CA ARG A 144 21.07 -0.52 14.05
C ARG A 144 21.61 0.57 13.12
N PHE A 145 20.85 1.65 12.98
CA PHE A 145 21.35 2.85 12.34
C PHE A 145 22.51 3.45 13.13
N ALA A 146 23.54 3.92 12.43
CA ALA A 146 24.64 4.65 13.04
C ALA A 146 24.23 6.07 13.45
N THR A 147 23.28 6.68 12.71
CA THR A 147 22.73 8.02 12.96
C THR A 147 21.23 8.04 12.63
N ALA A 148 20.48 8.91 13.30
CA ALA A 148 19.02 9.03 13.09
C ALA A 148 18.65 9.42 11.64
N SER A 149 19.40 10.31 11.00
CA SER A 149 19.15 10.79 9.62
C SER A 149 19.27 9.71 8.54
N ALA A 150 19.89 8.57 8.86
CA ALA A 150 19.98 7.44 7.93
C ALA A 150 18.63 6.70 7.78
N ALA A 151 17.69 6.91 8.70
CA ALA A 151 16.33 6.36 8.64
C ALA A 151 15.41 7.17 7.72
N ASP A 152 15.81 8.34 7.22
CA ASP A 152 14.95 9.15 6.32
C ASP A 152 14.96 8.65 4.86
N ARG A 153 15.75 7.59 4.56
CA ARG A 153 15.95 7.06 3.21
C ARG A 153 15.55 5.59 3.10
N ALA A 154 15.21 5.18 1.89
CA ALA A 154 15.08 3.76 1.57
C ALA A 154 16.43 3.05 1.80
N PRO A 155 16.43 1.81 2.31
CA PRO A 155 17.66 1.03 2.51
C PRO A 155 18.33 0.66 1.19
N ASP A 156 19.65 0.45 1.27
CA ASP A 156 20.36 -0.40 0.31
C ASP A 156 19.89 -1.85 0.51
N ASP A 157 19.62 -2.55 -0.60
CA ASP A 157 19.22 -3.96 -0.60
C ASP A 157 20.24 -4.86 0.12
N ARG A 158 21.53 -4.48 0.11
CA ARG A 158 22.62 -5.21 0.79
C ARG A 158 22.55 -5.14 2.32
N ASP A 159 21.86 -4.13 2.85
CA ASP A 159 21.70 -3.96 4.29
C ASP A 159 20.52 -4.78 4.84
N LEU A 160 19.68 -5.35 3.96
CA LEU A 160 18.46 -6.04 4.33
C LEU A 160 18.60 -7.56 4.32
N VAL A 161 17.99 -8.16 5.32
CA VAL A 161 17.69 -9.60 5.38
C VAL A 161 16.20 -9.79 5.18
N PHE A 162 15.83 -10.87 4.49
CA PHE A 162 14.44 -11.17 4.13
C PHE A 162 14.01 -12.52 4.67
N GLY A 163 12.98 -12.53 5.51
CA GLY A 163 12.69 -13.72 6.29
C GLY A 163 11.44 -13.62 7.15
N LEU A 164 11.39 -14.50 8.15
CA LEU A 164 10.28 -14.68 9.05
C LEU A 164 10.45 -13.85 10.34
N PRO A 165 9.37 -13.59 11.09
CA PRO A 165 9.43 -12.81 12.32
C PRO A 165 10.38 -13.38 13.37
N ASP A 166 10.54 -14.70 13.43
CA ASP A 166 11.45 -15.42 14.32
C ASP A 166 12.94 -15.23 13.98
N GLY A 167 13.26 -14.65 12.82
CA GLY A 167 14.62 -14.37 12.37
C GLY A 167 15.15 -15.37 11.35
N GLU A 168 14.38 -16.39 11.00
CA GLU A 168 14.74 -17.30 9.93
C GLU A 168 14.84 -16.55 8.59
N VAL A 169 15.99 -16.67 7.93
CA VAL A 169 16.20 -16.12 6.58
C VAL A 169 15.56 -17.06 5.56
N ARG A 170 14.55 -16.56 4.83
CA ARG A 170 13.78 -17.38 3.88
C ARG A 170 14.01 -17.00 2.43
N TRP A 171 14.41 -15.76 2.15
CA TRP A 171 14.65 -15.27 0.79
C TRP A 171 16.04 -14.66 0.66
N GLN A 172 16.79 -15.09 -0.35
CA GLN A 172 18.17 -14.65 -0.58
C GLN A 172 18.27 -13.26 -1.23
N THR A 173 17.19 -12.79 -1.85
CA THR A 173 17.18 -11.51 -2.57
C THR A 173 15.89 -10.75 -2.32
N LYS A 174 15.96 -9.40 -2.42
CA LYS A 174 14.78 -8.53 -2.38
C LYS A 174 13.74 -8.94 -3.41
N ASN A 175 14.15 -9.21 -4.65
CA ASN A 175 13.21 -9.60 -5.72
C ASN A 175 12.46 -10.89 -5.38
N ALA A 176 13.14 -11.89 -4.79
CA ALA A 176 12.48 -13.10 -4.33
C ALA A 176 11.47 -12.82 -3.21
N PHE A 177 11.83 -11.98 -2.25
CA PHE A 177 10.94 -11.54 -1.17
C PHE A 177 9.71 -10.78 -1.68
N LEU A 178 9.91 -9.78 -2.55
CA LEU A 178 8.83 -8.99 -3.13
C LEU A 178 7.88 -9.85 -3.96
N LYS A 179 8.41 -10.76 -4.78
CA LYS A 179 7.62 -11.69 -5.59
C LYS A 179 6.81 -12.64 -4.72
N ALA A 180 7.43 -13.26 -3.71
CA ALA A 180 6.76 -14.23 -2.83
C ALA A 180 5.61 -13.59 -2.03
N ASN A 181 5.76 -12.33 -1.64
CA ASN A 181 4.77 -11.61 -0.85
C ASN A 181 3.83 -10.73 -1.69
N ASN A 182 4.00 -10.73 -3.01
CA ASN A 182 3.22 -9.93 -3.97
C ASN A 182 3.28 -8.40 -3.69
N ILE A 183 4.45 -7.93 -3.28
CA ILE A 183 4.72 -6.53 -2.93
C ILE A 183 5.02 -5.72 -4.19
N ASP A 184 4.36 -4.58 -4.34
CA ASP A 184 4.48 -3.68 -5.48
C ASP A 184 4.90 -2.28 -5.02
N LEU A 185 6.20 -2.09 -4.84
CA LEU A 185 6.78 -0.82 -4.35
C LEU A 185 6.59 0.36 -5.31
N GLY A 186 6.30 0.09 -6.59
CA GLY A 186 6.04 1.12 -7.60
C GLY A 186 4.55 1.32 -7.89
N ALA A 187 3.66 0.68 -7.13
CA ALA A 187 2.21 0.71 -7.32
C ALA A 187 1.74 0.46 -8.78
N ARG A 188 2.46 -0.38 -9.52
CA ARG A 188 2.14 -0.74 -10.93
C ARG A 188 0.76 -1.37 -11.07
N LYS A 189 0.24 -2.03 -10.03
CA LYS A 189 -1.14 -2.54 -10.01
C LYS A 189 -2.21 -1.44 -10.16
N LEU A 190 -1.86 -0.17 -9.92
CA LEU A 190 -2.76 0.97 -10.14
C LEU A 190 -2.86 1.39 -11.61
N SER A 191 -1.93 0.97 -12.47
CA SER A 191 -1.98 1.26 -13.91
C SER A 191 -2.80 0.26 -14.70
N GLY A 192 -3.42 -0.74 -14.04
CA GLY A 192 -4.25 -1.75 -14.70
C GLY A 192 -3.48 -2.78 -15.56
N MET A 193 -2.21 -2.50 -15.89
CA MET A 193 -1.25 -3.38 -16.59
C MET A 193 -0.91 -4.71 -15.89
N ALA A 194 -1.59 -5.07 -14.79
CA ALA A 194 -1.45 -6.39 -14.14
C ALA A 194 -1.98 -7.56 -15.01
N LYS A 195 -2.40 -7.31 -16.26
CA LYS A 195 -2.74 -8.34 -17.27
C LYS A 195 -1.90 -8.17 -18.54
N ALA A 196 -0.66 -8.64 -18.51
CA ALA A 196 0.04 -9.09 -19.71
C ALA A 196 1.13 -10.12 -19.32
N ALA A 197 0.69 -11.27 -18.80
CA ALA A 197 1.48 -12.48 -18.83
C ALA A 197 0.51 -13.65 -19.07
N LYS A 198 0.12 -13.81 -20.34
CA LYS A 198 -0.29 -15.11 -20.86
C LYS A 198 0.86 -15.59 -21.73
N SER A 199 1.57 -16.61 -21.25
CA SER A 199 2.30 -17.56 -22.09
C SER A 199 1.28 -18.43 -22.82
#